data_AF-A0A8J7X028-F1
#
_entry.id   AF-A0A8J7X028-F1
#
_cell.length_a   1.000
_cell.length_b   1.000
_cell.length_c   1.000
_cell.angle_alpha   90.00
_cell.angle_beta   90.00
_cell.angle_gamma   90.00
#
_symmetry.space_group_name_H-M   'P 1'
#
loop_
_entity.id
_entity.type
_entity.pdbx_description
1 polymer ?
#
loop_
_entity_poly.entity_id
_entity_poly.type
_entity_poly.pdbx_seq_one_letter_code
_entity_poly.pdbx_strand_id
1 'polypeptide(L)'
;MPVTTLFMGSSSAAKSQAKKFVETMESPTLKFLTWWDCITPGQLLLDELESIYTKVDGAVLLFSPESESKIRNDKKQIPNLNVLFEFGYFLGAFERKNIAMLKYGDFYLPSDFGGYQWIHGSKGFRRGGVQVVSERTKSEFGRWLANF
;
A
#
# COMPACT_ATOMS: atom_id res chain seq x y z
N MET A 1 25.36 2.44 6.46
CA MET A 1 24.17 3.32 6.45
C MET A 1 23.04 2.56 7.13
N PRO A 2 22.18 3.21 7.92
CA PRO A 2 21.01 2.55 8.47
C PRO A 2 20.14 2.00 7.33
N VAL A 3 19.56 0.83 7.53
CA VAL A 3 18.66 0.18 6.57
C VAL A 3 17.24 0.50 6.99
N THR A 4 16.48 1.15 6.12
CA THR A 4 15.04 1.36 6.34
C THR A 4 14.28 0.14 5.87
N THR A 5 13.35 -0.34 6.69
CA THR A 5 12.46 -1.46 6.36
C THR A 5 11.03 -0.94 6.28
N LEU A 6 10.39 -1.08 5.12
CA LEU A 6 8.99 -0.69 4.93
C LEU A 6 8.10 -1.91 4.83
N PHE A 7 6.89 -1.83 5.39
CA PHE A 7 5.86 -2.81 5.10
C PHE A 7 5.25 -2.54 3.71
N MET A 8 5.07 -3.60 2.91
CA MET A 8 4.29 -3.56 1.66
C MET A 8 3.00 -4.37 1.80
N GLY A 9 1.89 -3.65 1.96
CA GLY A 9 0.54 -4.21 2.00
C GLY A 9 -0.14 -4.18 0.63
N SER A 10 -0.87 -5.23 0.29
CA SER A 10 -1.68 -5.28 -0.94
C SER A 10 -2.71 -6.40 -0.86
N SER A 11 -3.80 -6.25 -1.61
CA SER A 11 -4.70 -7.37 -1.84
C SER A 11 -4.04 -8.51 -2.64
N SER A 12 -4.66 -9.68 -2.61
CA SER A 12 -4.26 -10.79 -3.49
C SER A 12 -4.40 -10.45 -4.98
N ALA A 13 -5.34 -9.56 -5.34
CA ALA A 13 -5.56 -9.11 -6.72
C ALA A 13 -4.44 -8.19 -7.24
N ALA A 14 -3.83 -7.41 -6.35
CA ALA A 14 -2.77 -6.45 -6.67
C ALA A 14 -1.35 -6.94 -6.33
N LYS A 15 -1.22 -8.16 -5.82
CA LYS A 15 0.05 -8.77 -5.40
C LYS A 15 1.14 -8.71 -6.49
N SER A 16 0.80 -8.92 -7.76
CA SER A 16 1.76 -8.87 -8.86
C SER A 16 2.34 -7.47 -9.09
N GLN A 17 1.52 -6.43 -8.96
CA GLN A 17 1.98 -5.04 -9.03
C GLN A 17 2.79 -4.67 -7.80
N ALA A 18 2.37 -5.11 -6.61
CA ALA A 18 3.10 -4.89 -5.37
C ALA A 18 4.50 -5.50 -5.41
N LYS A 19 4.61 -6.75 -5.88
CA LYS A 19 5.91 -7.41 -6.13
C LYS A 19 6.78 -6.60 -7.07
N LYS A 20 6.21 -6.15 -8.20
CA LYS A 20 6.99 -5.39 -9.18
C LYS A 20 7.47 -4.05 -8.62
N PHE A 21 6.68 -3.42 -7.76
CA PHE A 21 7.07 -2.22 -7.04
C PHE A 21 8.25 -2.49 -6.10
N VAL A 22 8.15 -3.52 -5.24
CA VAL A 22 9.21 -3.93 -4.31
C VAL A 22 10.51 -4.22 -5.07
N GLU A 23 10.47 -5.08 -6.09
CA GLU A 23 11.63 -5.41 -6.93
C GLU A 23 12.32 -4.17 -7.55
N THR A 24 11.53 -3.12 -7.83
CA THR A 24 12.05 -1.90 -8.47
C THR A 24 12.64 -0.92 -7.45
N MET A 25 12.09 -0.87 -6.24
CA MET A 25 12.48 0.12 -5.22
C MET A 25 13.52 -0.42 -4.24
N GLU A 26 13.61 -1.74 -4.06
CA GLU A 26 14.58 -2.34 -3.15
C GLU A 26 16.01 -1.91 -3.46
N SER A 27 16.78 -1.68 -2.40
CA SER A 27 18.17 -1.26 -2.51
C SER A 27 18.98 -1.77 -1.31
N PRO A 28 20.30 -1.54 -1.26
CA PRO A 28 21.11 -1.88 -0.08
C PRO A 28 20.66 -1.17 1.20
N THR A 29 19.98 -0.02 1.10
CA THR A 29 19.53 0.80 2.24
C THR A 29 18.01 0.78 2.44
N LEU A 30 17.27 0.08 1.58
CA LEU A 30 15.82 -0.02 1.64
C LEU A 30 15.37 -1.46 1.42
N LYS A 31 14.68 -2.03 2.41
CA LYS A 31 14.10 -3.37 2.39
C LYS A 31 12.59 -3.31 2.55
N PHE A 32 11.92 -4.35 2.10
CA PHE A 32 10.49 -4.50 2.31
C PHE A 32 10.17 -5.78 3.10
N LEU A 33 9.31 -5.63 4.10
CA LEU A 33 8.56 -6.74 4.67
C LEU A 33 7.22 -6.80 3.95
N THR A 34 6.90 -7.89 3.28
CA THR A 34 5.70 -7.97 2.45
C THR A 34 4.64 -8.85 3.07
N TRP A 35 3.36 -8.55 2.82
CA TRP A 35 2.23 -9.33 3.34
C TRP A 35 2.38 -10.83 3.07
N TRP A 36 2.79 -11.21 1.86
CA TRP A 36 2.89 -12.63 1.49
C TRP A 36 4.09 -13.37 2.07
N ASP A 37 5.00 -12.69 2.75
CA ASP A 37 6.16 -13.29 3.43
C ASP A 37 5.94 -13.41 4.95
N CYS A 38 4.92 -12.74 5.51
CA CYS A 38 4.74 -12.63 6.98
C CYS A 38 3.40 -13.10 7.54
N ILE A 39 2.39 -13.41 6.71
CA ILE A 39 1.12 -13.97 7.19
C ILE A 39 1.32 -15.38 7.75
N THR A 40 0.76 -15.62 8.92
CA THR A 40 0.71 -16.94 9.56
C THR A 40 -0.74 -17.44 9.55
N PRO A 41 -1.05 -18.56 8.87
CA PRO A 41 -2.40 -19.11 8.86
C PRO A 41 -2.95 -19.34 10.27
N GLY A 42 -4.16 -18.83 10.54
CA GLY A 42 -4.86 -19.04 11.80
C GLY A 42 -4.59 -18.01 12.90
N GLN A 43 -3.80 -16.97 12.65
CA GLN A 43 -3.66 -15.82 13.57
C GLN A 43 -4.75 -14.76 13.34
N LEU A 44 -5.02 -13.95 14.37
CA LEU A 44 -5.90 -12.79 14.24
C LEU A 44 -5.18 -11.69 13.47
N LEU A 45 -5.90 -11.03 12.57
CA LEU A 45 -5.35 -9.96 11.73
C LEU A 45 -4.66 -8.86 12.54
N LEU A 46 -5.21 -8.48 13.69
CA LEU A 46 -4.62 -7.43 14.54
C LEU A 46 -3.27 -7.85 15.13
N ASP A 47 -3.12 -9.11 15.55
CA ASP A 47 -1.86 -9.64 16.09
C ASP A 47 -0.78 -9.67 15.00
N GLU A 48 -1.16 -10.00 13.75
CA GLU A 48 -0.24 -9.96 12.61
C GLU A 48 0.22 -8.53 12.31
N LEU A 49 -0.71 -7.56 12.33
CA LEU A 49 -0.39 -6.15 12.09
C LEU A 49 0.52 -5.57 13.18
N GLU A 50 0.30 -5.95 14.45
CA GLU A 50 1.18 -5.58 15.57
C GLU A 50 2.58 -6.19 15.40
N SER A 51 2.64 -7.48 15.07
CA SER A 51 3.89 -8.18 14.77
C SER A 51 4.68 -7.55 13.62
N ILE A 52 3.99 -7.06 12.58
CA ILE A 52 4.60 -6.33 11.46
C ILE A 52 5.09 -4.96 11.90
N TYR A 53 4.26 -4.22 12.64
CA TYR A 53 4.59 -2.89 13.13
C TYR A 53 5.91 -2.87 13.92
N THR A 54 6.15 -3.88 14.77
CA THR A 54 7.41 -3.97 15.55
C THR A 54 8.67 -4.22 14.72
N LYS A 55 8.55 -4.51 13.42
CA LYS A 55 9.65 -4.92 12.53
C LYS A 55 9.95 -3.93 11.41
N VAL A 56 9.16 -2.87 11.26
CA VAL A 56 9.23 -1.94 10.13
C VAL A 56 9.20 -0.49 10.60
N ASP A 57 9.81 0.39 9.82
CA ASP A 57 9.90 1.83 10.12
C ASP A 57 8.67 2.61 9.60
N GLY A 58 7.90 2.00 8.69
CA GLY A 58 6.63 2.50 8.20
C GLY A 58 6.03 1.60 7.13
N ALA A 59 5.05 2.10 6.37
CA ALA A 59 4.22 1.26 5.51
C ALA A 59 3.81 1.92 4.19
N VAL A 60 3.79 1.13 3.12
CA VAL A 60 3.19 1.45 1.82
C VAL A 60 2.10 0.43 1.53
N LEU A 61 0.88 0.91 1.30
CA LEU A 61 -0.25 0.04 0.98
C LEU A 61 -0.74 0.31 -0.44
N LEU A 62 -0.84 -0.75 -1.25
CA LEU A 62 -1.30 -0.66 -2.63
C LEU A 62 -2.82 -0.76 -2.69
N PHE A 63 -3.45 0.32 -3.17
CA PHE A 63 -4.89 0.41 -3.39
C PHE A 63 -5.23 0.28 -4.87
N SER A 64 -6.25 -0.53 -5.16
CA SER A 64 -6.77 -0.77 -6.50
C SER A 64 -8.29 -0.95 -6.51
N PRO A 65 -9.00 -0.60 -7.60
CA PRO A 65 -10.42 -0.86 -7.72
C PRO A 65 -10.69 -2.36 -7.80
N GLU A 66 -11.40 -2.91 -6.82
CA GLU A 66 -11.59 -4.36 -6.69
C GLU A 66 -13.03 -4.80 -6.51
N SER A 67 -13.94 -3.89 -6.16
CA SER A 67 -15.35 -4.22 -6.01
C SER A 67 -16.23 -3.04 -6.40
N GLU A 68 -17.40 -3.33 -6.98
CA GLU A 68 -18.45 -2.33 -7.21
C GLU A 68 -19.31 -2.23 -5.95
N SER A 69 -19.63 -1.01 -5.53
CA SER A 69 -20.56 -0.73 -4.44
C SER A 69 -21.49 0.45 -4.78
N LYS A 70 -22.64 0.52 -4.12
CA LYS A 70 -23.59 1.63 -4.25
C LYS A 70 -23.36 2.62 -3.10
N ILE A 71 -22.87 3.81 -3.42
CA ILE A 71 -22.57 4.88 -2.46
C ILE A 71 -23.39 6.11 -2.82
N ARG A 72 -24.27 6.56 -1.92
CA ARG A 72 -25.16 7.73 -2.14
C ARG A 72 -25.93 7.65 -3.47
N ASN A 73 -26.43 6.47 -3.79
CA ASN A 73 -27.11 6.12 -5.04
C ASN A 73 -26.26 5.96 -6.31
N ASP A 74 -24.96 6.24 -6.26
CA ASP A 74 -24.05 6.02 -7.38
C ASP A 74 -23.36 4.66 -7.28
N LYS A 75 -23.20 3.98 -8.42
CA LYS A 75 -22.26 2.87 -8.54
C LYS A 75 -20.83 3.40 -8.57
N LYS A 76 -19.99 2.94 -7.65
CA LYS A 76 -18.58 3.31 -7.57
C LYS A 76 -17.73 2.06 -7.43
N GLN A 77 -16.53 2.08 -8.01
CA GLN A 77 -15.49 1.11 -7.67
C GLN A 77 -14.91 1.50 -6.31
N ILE A 78 -14.70 0.54 -5.43
CA ILE A 78 -14.07 0.70 -4.12
C ILE A 78 -12.79 -0.14 -4.04
N PRO A 79 -11.84 0.23 -3.18
CA PRO A 79 -10.66 -0.59 -2.96
C PRO A 79 -11.00 -1.84 -2.16
N ASN A 80 -10.01 -2.73 -2.03
CA ASN A 80 -10.10 -3.85 -1.12
C ASN A 80 -10.31 -3.35 0.32
N LEU A 81 -11.35 -3.84 0.99
CA LEU A 81 -11.72 -3.37 2.33
C LEU A 81 -10.70 -3.77 3.40
N ASN A 82 -10.02 -4.91 3.24
CA ASN A 82 -8.97 -5.33 4.18
C ASN A 82 -7.77 -4.40 4.08
N VAL A 83 -7.34 -4.04 2.87
CA VAL A 83 -6.24 -3.08 2.66
C VAL A 83 -6.59 -1.71 3.25
N LEU A 84 -7.86 -1.27 3.12
CA LEU A 84 -8.33 -0.04 3.75
C LEU A 84 -8.28 -0.13 5.28
N PHE A 85 -8.68 -1.27 5.86
CA PHE A 85 -8.59 -1.52 7.30
C PHE A 85 -7.14 -1.51 7.80
N GLU A 86 -6.24 -2.24 7.13
CA GLU A 86 -4.80 -2.29 7.42
C GLU A 86 -4.17 -0.89 7.36
N PHE A 87 -4.56 -0.08 6.36
CA PHE A 87 -4.11 1.31 6.26
C PHE A 87 -4.58 2.13 7.48
N GLY A 88 -5.83 1.97 7.89
CA GLY A 88 -6.38 2.63 9.07
C GLY A 88 -5.63 2.25 10.35
N TYR A 89 -5.29 0.97 10.51
CA TYR A 89 -4.47 0.49 11.63
C TYR A 89 -3.09 1.18 11.64
N PHE A 90 -2.35 1.11 10.51
CA PHE A 90 -1.01 1.69 10.43
C PHE A 90 -1.01 3.22 10.52
N LEU A 91 -2.08 3.88 10.10
CA LEU A 91 -2.25 5.32 10.29
C LEU A 91 -2.36 5.69 11.78
N GLY A 92 -2.91 4.81 12.61
CA GLY A 92 -2.95 4.98 14.07
C GLY A 92 -1.64 4.59 14.77
N ALA A 93 -0.85 3.69 14.17
CA ALA A 93 0.38 3.16 14.76
C ALA A 93 1.64 3.94 14.39
N PHE A 94 1.71 4.51 13.17
CA PHE A 94 2.85 5.29 12.68
C PHE A 94 2.61 6.79 12.72
N GLU A 95 3.69 7.57 12.69
CA GLU A 95 3.59 8.97 12.30
C GLU A 95 3.06 9.09 10.87
N ARG A 96 2.24 10.11 10.60
CA ARG A 96 1.56 10.29 9.30
C ARG A 96 2.51 10.33 8.10
N LYS A 97 3.75 10.80 8.30
CA LYS A 97 4.78 10.85 7.25
C LYS A 97 5.35 9.47 6.90
N ASN A 98 5.25 8.48 7.79
CA ASN A 98 5.81 7.14 7.61
C ASN A 98 4.82 6.16 6.95
N ILE A 99 3.66 6.64 6.49
CA ILE A 99 2.67 5.83 5.77
C ILE A 99 2.28 6.47 4.44
N ALA A 100 2.18 5.67 3.37
CA ALA A 100 1.75 6.12 2.05
C ALA A 100 0.77 5.17 1.38
N MET A 101 -0.12 5.74 0.56
CA MET A 101 -0.97 4.98 -0.34
C MET A 101 -0.34 4.92 -1.73
N LEU A 102 -0.13 3.71 -2.25
CA LEU A 102 0.26 3.48 -3.63
C LEU A 102 -1.00 3.22 -4.48
N LYS A 103 -1.38 4.20 -5.32
CA LYS A 103 -2.64 4.19 -6.08
C LYS A 103 -2.48 3.52 -7.45
N TYR A 104 -3.30 2.51 -7.71
CA TYR A 104 -3.51 1.91 -9.03
C TYR A 104 -4.97 2.02 -9.45
N GLY A 105 -5.23 2.59 -10.63
CA GLY A 105 -6.59 2.78 -11.12
C GLY A 105 -7.35 3.87 -10.35
N ASP A 106 -8.65 3.95 -10.66
CA ASP A 106 -9.57 4.88 -10.02
C ASP A 106 -10.61 4.14 -9.18
N PHE A 107 -10.75 4.57 -7.94
CA PHE A 107 -11.68 4.04 -6.96
C PHE A 107 -12.14 5.17 -6.04
N TYR A 108 -13.28 4.97 -5.41
CA TYR A 108 -13.84 5.86 -4.42
C TYR A 108 -13.17 5.65 -3.06
N LEU A 109 -12.81 6.75 -2.41
CA LEU A 109 -12.54 6.84 -0.98
C LEU A 109 -13.37 8.00 -0.40
N PRO A 110 -13.66 7.99 0.91
CA PRO A 110 -14.24 9.14 1.58
C PRO A 110 -13.39 10.40 1.36
N SER A 111 -14.02 11.57 1.26
CA SER A 111 -13.33 12.84 0.97
C SER A 111 -12.23 13.17 1.97
N ASP A 112 -12.41 12.79 3.24
CA ASP A 112 -11.42 13.01 4.30
C ASP A 112 -10.15 12.17 4.09
N PHE A 113 -10.24 11.09 3.30
CA PHE A 113 -9.06 10.34 2.84
C PHE A 113 -8.37 10.99 1.62
N GLY A 114 -8.99 11.98 0.98
CA GLY A 114 -8.42 12.65 -0.19
C GLY A 114 -7.14 13.44 0.12
N GLY A 115 -6.92 13.83 1.39
CA GLY A 115 -5.75 14.60 1.83
C GLY A 115 -4.50 13.78 2.15
N TYR A 116 -4.52 12.45 2.02
CA TYR A 116 -3.36 11.60 2.34
C TYR A 116 -2.30 11.59 1.22
N GLN A 117 -1.07 11.23 1.60
CA GLN A 117 0.06 11.19 0.69
C GLN A 117 -0.13 10.07 -0.35
N TRP A 118 -0.36 10.48 -1.59
CA TRP A 118 -0.47 9.59 -2.73
C TRP A 118 0.88 9.39 -3.39
N ILE A 119 1.20 8.13 -3.64
CA ILE A 119 2.17 7.71 -4.64
C ILE A 119 1.38 7.12 -5.80
N HIS A 120 1.50 7.72 -6.98
CA HIS A 120 0.75 7.32 -8.16
C HIS A 120 1.50 6.19 -8.86
N GLY A 121 0.93 4.99 -8.81
CA GLY A 121 1.42 3.83 -9.54
C GLY A 121 1.01 3.89 -11.00
N SER A 122 -0.22 3.48 -11.30
CA SER A 122 -0.75 3.42 -12.67
C SER A 122 -2.16 3.98 -12.75
N LYS A 123 -2.50 4.55 -13.91
CA LYS A 123 -3.86 5.03 -14.19
C LYS A 123 -4.89 3.90 -14.31
N GLY A 124 -4.45 2.67 -14.56
CA GLY A 124 -5.32 1.52 -14.73
C GLY A 124 -4.92 0.35 -13.85
N PHE A 125 -5.88 -0.51 -13.54
CA PHE A 125 -5.65 -1.72 -12.76
C PHE A 125 -6.20 -2.94 -13.50
N ARG A 126 -5.40 -4.02 -13.52
CA ARG A 126 -5.81 -5.34 -14.00
C ARG A 126 -5.40 -6.36 -12.95
N ARG A 127 -6.36 -7.15 -12.47
CA ARG A 127 -6.11 -8.23 -11.51
C ARG A 127 -5.03 -9.19 -12.03
N GLY A 128 -4.00 -9.43 -11.22
CA GLY A 128 -2.86 -10.29 -11.59
C GLY A 128 -1.98 -9.76 -12.73
N GLY A 129 -2.21 -8.52 -13.18
CA GLY A 129 -1.39 -7.87 -14.20
C GLY A 129 -0.03 -7.48 -13.66
N VAL A 130 0.98 -7.49 -14.52
CA VAL A 130 2.29 -6.89 -14.22
C VAL A 130 2.38 -5.58 -15.01
N GLN A 131 2.74 -4.50 -14.32
CA GLN A 131 2.90 -3.18 -14.92
C GLN A 131 4.27 -2.63 -14.55
N VAL A 132 4.94 -2.01 -15.52
CA VAL A 132 6.21 -1.34 -15.28
C VAL A 132 5.98 -0.16 -14.35
N VAL A 133 6.84 -0.02 -13.33
CA VAL A 133 6.83 1.11 -12.41
C VAL A 133 7.35 2.34 -13.17
N SER A 134 6.52 3.38 -13.25
CA SER A 134 6.86 4.59 -14.01
C SER A 134 7.91 5.44 -13.30
N GLU A 135 8.65 6.29 -14.04
CA GLU A 135 9.58 7.26 -13.45
C GLU A 135 8.88 8.24 -12.50
N ARG A 136 7.61 8.59 -12.79
CA ARG A 136 6.78 9.38 -11.87
C ARG A 136 6.60 8.69 -10.53
N THR A 137 6.27 7.39 -10.56
CA THR A 137 6.10 6.59 -9.35
C THR A 137 7.40 6.53 -8.53
N LYS A 138 8.54 6.33 -9.19
CA LYS A 138 9.87 6.35 -8.54
C LYS A 138 10.17 7.71 -7.92
N SER A 139 9.90 8.80 -8.62
CA SER A 139 10.12 10.16 -8.13
C SER A 139 9.22 10.52 -6.95
N GLU A 140 7.93 10.15 -7.00
CA GLU A 140 6.99 10.36 -5.89
C GLU A 140 7.37 9.54 -4.65
N PHE A 141 7.72 8.26 -4.83
CA PHE A 141 8.20 7.41 -3.75
C PHE A 141 9.51 7.93 -3.15
N GLY A 142 10.49 8.31 -3.99
CA GLY A 142 11.76 8.86 -3.51
C GLY A 142 11.60 10.16 -2.73
N ARG A 143 10.68 11.05 -3.15
CA ARG A 143 10.35 12.27 -2.39
C ARG A 143 9.67 11.97 -1.07
N TRP A 144 8.77 10.99 -1.03
CA TRP A 144 8.15 10.57 0.22
C TRP A 144 9.19 9.98 1.17
N LEU A 145 10.05 9.08 0.68
CA LEU A 145 11.12 8.45 1.46
C LEU A 145 12.17 9.45 1.96
N ALA A 146 12.43 10.54 1.23
CA ALA A 146 13.32 11.60 1.70
C ALA A 146 12.74 12.43 2.87
N ASN A 147 11.42 12.38 3.06
CA ASN A 147 10.69 13.08 4.13
C ASN A 147 10.28 12.13 5.28
N PHE A 148 10.81 10.91 5.28
CA PHE A 148 10.65 9.94 6.36
C PHE A 148 11.21 10.46 7.69
#